data_AF-A0A0H2MQU3-F1
#
_entry.id   AF-A0A0H2MQU3-F1
#
_cell.length_a   1.000
_cell.length_b   1.000
_cell.length_c   1.000
_cell.angle_alpha   90.00
_cell.angle_beta   90.00
_cell.angle_gamma   90.00
#
_symmetry.space_group_name_H-M   'P 1'
#
loop_
_entity.id
_entity.type
_entity.pdbx_description
1 polymer ?
#
loop_
_entity_poly.entity_id
_entity_poly.type
_entity_poly.pdbx_seq_one_letter_code
_entity_poly.pdbx_strand_id
1 'polypeptide(L)'
;MNIARTSFIFILPFITIACTTSSNGHVFKSECGFFELSGSKPLTYSIENENVVSLDGVICSGSLDTFVRLTGSYPNLHTLNINIIEGSSDDETNLKLSKLIHDMGINTHLNKDGLIASGGVDLFLAGIHRTAEDAHPQIGVHSWESSDGTDGGQMPKSDPVHQKYLTYYNHINVEPDFYWFTLEAAPASNIHWMTQSELAQYRVITP
;
A
#
# COMPACT_ATOMS: atom_id res chain seq x y z
N MET A 1 43.60 50.38 36.06
CA MET A 1 42.21 49.97 36.40
C MET A 1 41.44 49.86 35.09
N ASN A 2 41.34 48.65 34.53
CA ASN A 2 40.51 48.35 33.37
C ASN A 2 39.91 46.96 33.60
N ILE A 3 38.58 46.93 33.65
CA ILE A 3 37.77 45.82 34.12
C ILE A 3 37.58 44.84 32.96
N ALA A 4 38.04 43.61 33.12
CA ALA A 4 37.79 42.53 32.17
C ALA A 4 36.29 42.20 32.17
N ARG A 5 35.65 42.25 30.98
CA ARG A 5 34.28 41.78 30.78
C ARG A 5 34.29 40.26 30.67
N THR A 6 33.85 39.59 31.72
CA THR A 6 33.59 38.15 31.71
C THR A 6 32.22 37.90 31.07
N SER A 7 32.20 37.40 29.85
CA SER A 7 30.96 36.97 29.19
C SER A 7 30.54 35.60 29.74
N PHE A 8 29.42 35.54 30.45
CA PHE A 8 28.77 34.29 30.84
C PHE A 8 27.96 33.75 29.66
N ILE A 9 28.35 32.60 29.13
CA ILE A 9 27.58 31.84 28.14
C ILE A 9 26.58 30.96 28.92
N PHE A 10 25.30 31.32 28.86
CA PHE A 10 24.20 30.46 29.33
C PHE A 10 23.91 29.42 28.26
N ILE A 11 24.32 28.18 28.48
CA ILE A 11 23.90 27.04 27.67
C ILE A 11 22.55 26.57 28.22
N LEU A 12 21.46 26.94 27.56
CA LEU A 12 20.14 26.36 27.83
C LEU A 12 20.16 24.88 27.40
N PRO A 13 19.82 23.92 28.27
CA PRO A 13 19.65 22.54 27.85
C PRO A 13 18.37 22.44 27.02
N PHE A 14 18.52 22.12 25.73
CA PHE A 14 17.43 21.65 24.90
C PHE A 14 17.00 20.27 25.42
N ILE A 15 15.98 20.25 26.28
CA ILE A 15 15.31 19.02 26.67
C ILE A 15 14.36 18.68 25.52
N THR A 16 14.79 17.78 24.63
CA THR A 16 13.87 17.17 23.67
C THR A 16 12.96 16.23 24.44
N ILE A 17 11.74 16.69 24.71
CA ILE A 17 10.66 15.82 25.19
C ILE A 17 10.26 14.96 23.99
N ALA A 18 10.80 13.74 23.91
CA ALA A 18 10.26 12.72 23.04
C ALA A 18 8.87 12.35 23.57
N CYS A 19 7.82 12.82 22.91
CA CYS A 19 6.47 12.30 23.13
C CYS A 19 6.44 10.84 22.68
N THR A 20 6.63 9.90 23.60
CA THR A 20 6.35 8.49 23.34
C THR A 20 4.83 8.30 23.39
N THR A 21 4.17 8.41 22.24
CA THR A 21 2.81 7.89 22.10
C THR A 21 2.90 6.37 22.18
N SER A 22 2.44 5.82 23.30
CA SER A 22 2.27 4.38 23.51
C SER A 22 1.14 3.86 22.61
N SER A 23 1.40 3.69 21.31
CA SER A 23 0.76 2.62 20.55
C SER A 23 1.43 1.33 20.98
N ASN A 24 0.69 0.23 21.16
CA ASN A 24 1.30 -1.09 21.35
C ASN A 24 2.36 -1.28 20.26
N GLY A 25 3.66 -1.22 20.61
CA GLY A 25 4.75 -0.78 19.72
C GLY A 25 5.04 -1.64 18.48
N HIS A 26 4.20 -2.64 18.24
CA HIS A 26 4.30 -3.63 17.19
C HIS A 26 3.12 -3.62 16.21
N VAL A 27 2.13 -2.72 16.35
CA VAL A 27 0.97 -2.68 15.42
C VAL A 27 0.58 -1.25 15.05
N PHE A 28 0.49 -0.98 13.75
CA PHE A 28 -0.05 0.25 13.17
C PHE A 28 -1.36 -0.09 12.46
N LYS A 29 -2.48 0.44 12.94
CA LYS A 29 -3.82 0.16 12.39
C LYS A 29 -4.35 1.39 11.67
N SER A 30 -4.90 1.21 10.46
CA SER A 30 -5.48 2.32 9.71
C SER A 30 -6.75 2.86 10.39
N GLU A 31 -6.84 4.18 10.46
CA GLU A 31 -8.01 4.91 10.96
C GLU A 31 -8.94 5.24 9.80
N CYS A 32 -9.94 4.39 9.56
CA CYS A 32 -10.85 4.53 8.43
C CYS A 32 -12.13 5.28 8.81
N GLY A 33 -12.80 5.86 7.82
CA GLY A 33 -14.14 6.43 7.99
C GLY A 33 -15.16 5.39 8.44
N PHE A 34 -16.17 5.86 9.17
CA PHE A 34 -17.13 5.02 9.89
C PHE A 34 -17.87 3.98 9.03
N PHE A 35 -18.13 4.29 7.75
CA PHE A 35 -18.90 3.43 6.84
C PHE A 35 -18.05 2.81 5.72
N GLU A 36 -16.73 3.02 5.71
CA GLU A 36 -15.89 2.65 4.55
C GLU A 36 -15.73 1.13 4.37
N LEU A 37 -15.67 0.38 5.47
CA LEU A 37 -15.20 -1.01 5.43
C LEU A 37 -16.31 -2.05 5.45
N SER A 38 -17.58 -1.67 5.62
CA SER A 38 -18.71 -2.61 5.62
C SER A 38 -18.53 -3.84 6.55
N GLY A 39 -17.83 -3.67 7.68
CA GLY A 39 -17.53 -4.75 8.64
C GLY A 39 -16.17 -5.41 8.47
N SER A 40 -15.46 -5.16 7.37
CA SER A 40 -14.07 -5.58 7.19
C SER A 40 -13.13 -4.85 8.15
N LYS A 41 -11.97 -5.47 8.43
CA LYS A 41 -10.94 -4.84 9.26
C LYS A 41 -10.07 -3.89 8.42
N PRO A 42 -9.64 -2.77 9.01
CA PRO A 42 -8.77 -1.82 8.32
C PRO A 42 -7.39 -2.44 8.10
N LEU A 43 -6.70 -1.97 7.05
CA LEU A 43 -5.31 -2.34 6.78
C LEU A 43 -4.47 -2.11 8.04
N THR A 44 -3.86 -3.18 8.50
CA THR A 44 -3.09 -3.25 9.73
C THR A 44 -1.69 -3.75 9.41
N TYR A 45 -0.69 -3.04 9.91
CA TYR A 45 0.72 -3.39 9.80
C TYR A 45 1.18 -3.94 11.15
N SER A 46 1.67 -5.17 11.16
CA SER A 46 2.23 -5.82 12.35
C SER A 46 3.75 -5.95 12.17
N ILE A 47 4.50 -5.32 13.08
CA ILE A 47 5.96 -5.30 13.02
C ILE A 47 6.49 -6.70 13.32
N GLU A 48 7.21 -7.29 12.36
CA GLU A 48 7.93 -8.55 12.57
C GLU A 48 9.34 -8.27 13.10
N ASN A 49 10.04 -7.30 12.49
CA ASN A 49 11.34 -6.79 12.91
C ASN A 49 11.57 -5.38 12.35
N GLU A 50 12.78 -4.84 12.47
CA GLU A 50 13.13 -3.47 12.07
C GLU A 50 12.96 -3.17 10.57
N ASN A 51 12.99 -4.21 9.71
CA ASN A 51 12.99 -4.08 8.26
C ASN A 51 11.80 -4.79 7.59
N VAL A 52 10.97 -5.51 8.36
CA VAL A 52 9.88 -6.34 7.85
C VAL A 52 8.60 -6.11 8.64
N VAL A 53 7.50 -5.90 7.94
CA VAL A 53 6.15 -5.79 8.51
C VAL A 53 5.17 -6.68 7.77
N SER A 54 4.24 -7.26 8.52
CA SER A 54 3.14 -8.05 8.00
C SER A 54 1.90 -7.20 7.77
N LEU A 55 1.20 -7.37 6.65
CA LEU A 55 0.01 -6.62 6.27
C LEU A 55 -1.22 -7.54 6.23
N ASP A 56 -2.32 -7.03 6.77
CA ASP A 56 -3.62 -7.68 6.68
C ASP A 56 -4.77 -6.65 6.80
N GLY A 57 -5.82 -6.79 5.99
CA GLY A 57 -7.05 -5.98 6.04
C GLY A 57 -7.35 -5.27 4.72
N VAL A 58 -8.22 -4.27 4.78
CA VAL A 58 -8.68 -3.50 3.61
C VAL A 58 -8.06 -2.10 3.62
N ILE A 59 -7.54 -1.66 2.47
CA ILE A 59 -6.99 -0.32 2.28
C ILE A 59 -8.14 0.70 2.34
N CYS A 60 -7.98 1.77 3.13
CA CYS A 60 -9.02 2.76 3.39
C CYS A 60 -8.44 4.17 3.45
N SER A 61 -9.27 5.18 3.74
CA SER A 61 -8.85 6.59 3.77
C SER A 61 -7.67 6.87 4.71
N GLY A 62 -7.56 6.16 5.84
CA GLY A 62 -6.46 6.32 6.80
C GLY A 62 -5.20 5.50 6.50
N SER A 63 -5.17 4.70 5.42
CA SER A 63 -4.07 3.77 5.16
C SER A 63 -2.77 4.47 4.78
N LEU A 64 -2.83 5.56 4.01
CA LEU A 64 -1.65 6.35 3.66
C LEU A 64 -1.02 7.01 4.89
N ASP A 65 -1.83 7.71 5.70
CA ASP A 65 -1.32 8.39 6.91
C ASP A 65 -0.71 7.39 7.89
N THR A 66 -1.31 6.21 8.00
CA THR A 66 -0.79 5.12 8.84
C THR A 66 0.55 4.63 8.33
N PHE A 67 0.70 4.46 7.02
CA PHE A 67 1.97 4.06 6.42
C PHE A 67 3.06 5.13 6.64
N VAL A 68 2.73 6.42 6.50
CA VAL A 68 3.67 7.53 6.78
C VAL A 68 4.14 7.50 8.23
N ARG A 69 3.24 7.27 9.20
CA ARG A 69 3.62 7.12 10.62
C ARG A 69 4.49 5.89 10.86
N LEU A 70 4.17 4.77 10.21
CA LEU A 70 4.95 3.54 10.26
C LEU A 70 6.38 3.79 9.79
N THR A 71 6.55 4.35 8.60
CA THR A 71 7.88 4.60 8.01
C THR A 71 8.67 5.69 8.75
N GLY A 72 7.99 6.62 9.42
CA GLY A 72 8.63 7.55 10.34
C GLY A 72 9.21 6.88 11.59
N SER A 73 8.64 5.73 12.00
CA SER A 73 9.08 4.96 13.16
C SER A 73 10.06 3.83 12.78
N TYR A 74 9.93 3.30 11.56
CA TYR A 74 10.73 2.20 11.00
C TYR A 74 11.36 2.64 9.66
N PRO A 75 12.38 3.52 9.68
CA PRO A 75 12.94 4.12 8.47
C PRO A 75 13.74 3.15 7.59
N ASN A 76 14.07 1.97 8.11
CA ASN A 76 14.78 0.91 7.37
C ASN A 76 13.82 -0.17 6.84
N LEU A 77 12.50 0.06 6.92
CA LEU A 77 11.50 -0.85 6.37
C LEU A 77 11.82 -1.16 4.91
N HIS A 78 11.96 -2.45 4.61
CA HIS A 78 12.39 -2.90 3.29
C HIS A 78 11.46 -3.97 2.69
N THR A 79 10.67 -4.67 3.51
CA THR A 79 9.75 -5.71 3.02
C THR A 79 8.38 -5.62 3.67
N LEU A 80 7.34 -5.72 2.85
CA LEU A 80 5.96 -5.93 3.27
C LEU A 80 5.57 -7.39 3.00
N ASN A 81 5.37 -8.16 4.06
CA ASN A 81 4.80 -9.50 4.00
C ASN A 81 3.28 -9.38 4.01
N ILE A 82 2.62 -9.77 2.92
CA ILE A 82 1.17 -9.64 2.76
C ILE A 82 0.52 -10.97 3.11
N ASN A 83 -0.41 -10.94 4.08
CA ASN A 83 -1.27 -12.08 4.37
C ASN A 83 -2.54 -11.99 3.51
N ILE A 84 -3.46 -11.09 3.86
CA ILE A 84 -4.75 -10.97 3.15
C ILE A 84 -5.05 -9.49 2.95
N ILE A 85 -5.18 -9.08 1.68
CA ILE A 85 -5.68 -7.76 1.29
C ILE A 85 -6.71 -7.95 0.18
N GLU A 86 -7.98 -7.99 0.56
CA GLU A 86 -9.10 -8.25 -0.37
C GLU A 86 -9.38 -7.06 -1.31
N GLY A 87 -8.87 -5.87 -1.00
CA GLY A 87 -9.02 -4.70 -1.85
C GLY A 87 -8.86 -3.37 -1.14
N SER A 88 -9.41 -2.33 -1.77
CA SER A 88 -9.49 -0.96 -1.27
C SER A 88 -10.94 -0.49 -1.19
N SER A 89 -11.28 0.25 -0.14
CA SER A 89 -12.50 1.07 -0.07
C SER A 89 -12.27 2.51 -0.55
N ASP A 90 -11.01 2.92 -0.65
CA ASP A 90 -10.57 4.22 -1.18
C ASP A 90 -9.42 4.02 -2.17
N ASP A 91 -9.76 4.03 -3.45
CA ASP A 91 -8.81 3.85 -4.54
C ASP A 91 -7.79 4.99 -4.62
N GLU A 92 -8.19 6.23 -4.32
CA GLU A 92 -7.25 7.35 -4.40
C GLU A 92 -6.16 7.22 -3.35
N THR A 93 -6.55 6.85 -2.12
CA THR A 93 -5.61 6.54 -1.05
C THR A 93 -4.74 5.34 -1.39
N ASN A 94 -5.32 4.30 -2.00
CA ASN A 94 -4.54 3.13 -2.43
C ASN A 94 -3.44 3.47 -3.44
N LEU A 95 -3.76 4.24 -4.49
CA LEU A 95 -2.78 4.64 -5.49
C LEU A 95 -1.67 5.50 -4.87
N LYS A 96 -2.00 6.42 -3.96
CA LYS A 96 -0.99 7.25 -3.27
C LYS A 96 -0.09 6.42 -2.35
N LEU A 97 -0.68 5.53 -1.54
CA LEU A 97 0.05 4.61 -0.67
C LEU A 97 1.01 3.74 -1.49
N SER A 98 0.50 3.13 -2.55
CA SER A 98 1.27 2.21 -3.37
C SER A 98 2.40 2.91 -4.13
N LYS A 99 2.19 4.15 -4.61
CA LYS A 99 3.29 4.98 -5.15
C LYS A 99 4.38 5.23 -4.11
N LEU A 100 4.01 5.55 -2.88
CA LEU A 100 4.98 5.79 -1.81
C LEU A 100 5.76 4.51 -1.46
N ILE A 101 5.12 3.34 -1.45
CA ILE A 101 5.80 2.04 -1.28
C ILE A 101 6.87 1.85 -2.37
N HIS A 102 6.52 2.13 -3.63
CA HIS A 102 7.45 2.03 -4.75
C HIS A 102 8.62 3.03 -4.64
N ASP A 103 8.30 4.29 -4.34
CA ASP A 103 9.30 5.38 -4.21
C ASP A 103 10.32 5.11 -3.10
N MET A 104 9.90 4.37 -2.06
CA MET A 104 10.76 3.94 -0.96
C MET A 104 11.61 2.70 -1.28
N GLY A 105 11.42 2.07 -2.44
CA GLY A 105 12.18 0.87 -2.81
C GLY A 105 11.86 -0.34 -1.93
N ILE A 106 10.62 -0.45 -1.48
CA ILE A 106 10.18 -1.54 -0.60
C ILE A 106 9.77 -2.76 -1.45
N ASN A 107 10.09 -3.95 -0.96
CA ASN A 107 9.69 -5.23 -1.56
C ASN A 107 8.31 -5.63 -1.06
N THR A 108 7.59 -6.39 -1.87
CA THR A 108 6.35 -7.05 -1.47
C THR A 108 6.50 -8.56 -1.59
N HIS A 109 6.03 -9.26 -0.57
CA HIS A 109 6.05 -10.71 -0.49
C HIS A 109 4.67 -11.20 -0.12
N LEU A 110 4.05 -12.05 -0.94
CA LEU A 110 2.80 -12.71 -0.60
C LEU A 110 3.11 -13.99 0.17
N ASN A 111 2.74 -14.02 1.45
CA ASN A 111 2.97 -15.15 2.34
C ASN A 111 2.21 -16.40 1.87
N LYS A 112 2.59 -17.56 2.42
CA LYS A 112 1.83 -18.79 2.28
C LYS A 112 0.36 -18.62 2.66
N ASP A 113 -0.52 -19.21 1.84
CA ASP A 113 -1.98 -19.14 1.97
C ASP A 113 -2.50 -17.68 1.95
N GLY A 114 -1.65 -16.76 1.50
CA GLY A 114 -1.97 -15.35 1.35
C GLY A 114 -2.83 -15.08 0.13
N LEU A 115 -3.60 -14.00 0.20
CA LEU A 115 -4.55 -13.60 -0.82
C LEU A 115 -4.52 -12.10 -1.04
N ILE A 116 -4.44 -11.70 -2.30
CA ILE A 116 -4.64 -10.32 -2.71
C ILE A 116 -5.70 -10.25 -3.79
N ALA A 117 -6.58 -9.27 -3.71
CA ALA A 117 -7.56 -8.98 -4.74
C ALA A 117 -7.73 -7.48 -4.91
N SER A 118 -8.25 -7.06 -6.08
CA SER A 118 -8.62 -5.66 -6.34
C SER A 118 -7.46 -4.70 -6.07
N GLY A 119 -7.69 -3.59 -5.34
CA GLY A 119 -6.64 -2.67 -4.90
C GLY A 119 -5.49 -3.29 -4.07
N GLY A 120 -5.67 -4.48 -3.49
CA GLY A 120 -4.58 -5.24 -2.88
C GLY A 120 -3.53 -5.73 -3.90
N VAL A 121 -3.95 -5.98 -5.14
CA VAL A 121 -3.04 -6.29 -6.25
C VAL A 121 -2.23 -5.05 -6.62
N ASP A 122 -2.84 -3.87 -6.64
CA ASP A 122 -2.10 -2.63 -6.88
C ASP A 122 -0.98 -2.44 -5.86
N LEU A 123 -1.29 -2.60 -4.56
CA LEU A 123 -0.30 -2.50 -3.49
C LEU A 123 0.82 -3.53 -3.63
N PHE A 124 0.49 -4.78 -3.96
CA PHE A 124 1.51 -5.81 -4.20
C PHE A 124 2.42 -5.44 -5.38
N LEU A 125 1.85 -4.92 -6.48
CA LEU A 125 2.60 -4.56 -7.67
C LEU A 125 3.56 -3.37 -7.47
N ALA A 126 3.34 -2.55 -6.44
CA ALA A 126 4.24 -1.45 -6.12
C ALA A 126 5.63 -1.89 -5.63
N GLY A 127 5.77 -3.14 -5.18
CA GLY A 127 7.05 -3.66 -4.72
C GLY A 127 8.11 -3.66 -5.82
N ILE A 128 9.36 -3.28 -5.48
CA ILE A 128 10.47 -3.32 -6.46
C ILE A 128 10.91 -4.76 -6.76
N HIS A 129 10.80 -5.65 -5.76
CA HIS A 129 10.83 -7.09 -5.90
C HIS A 129 9.52 -7.64 -5.35
N ARG A 130 8.91 -8.56 -6.12
CA ARG A 130 7.57 -9.09 -5.88
C ARG A 130 7.66 -10.59 -5.86
N THR A 131 7.43 -11.19 -4.71
CA THR A 131 7.60 -12.64 -4.49
C THR A 131 6.35 -13.23 -3.87
N ALA A 132 6.18 -14.55 -4.02
CA ALA A 132 5.09 -15.29 -3.38
C ALA A 132 5.62 -16.63 -2.88
N GLU A 133 5.13 -17.09 -1.74
CA GLU A 133 5.57 -18.37 -1.16
C GLU A 133 4.92 -19.58 -1.86
N ASP A 134 3.64 -19.47 -2.21
CA ASP A 134 2.93 -20.56 -2.89
C ASP A 134 3.24 -20.63 -4.39
N ALA A 135 3.31 -21.85 -4.91
CA ALA A 135 3.48 -22.09 -6.35
C ALA A 135 2.28 -21.60 -7.20
N HIS A 136 1.10 -21.48 -6.57
CA HIS A 136 -0.14 -21.01 -7.19
C HIS A 136 -0.80 -19.96 -6.29
N PRO A 137 -0.24 -18.74 -6.23
CA PRO A 137 -0.71 -17.72 -5.30
C PRO A 137 -2.12 -17.21 -5.66
N GLN A 138 -2.91 -16.84 -4.66
CA GLN A 138 -4.25 -16.29 -4.86
C GLN A 138 -4.17 -14.78 -5.15
N ILE A 139 -4.09 -14.45 -6.44
CA ILE A 139 -4.04 -13.07 -6.95
C ILE A 139 -5.26 -12.83 -7.85
N GLY A 140 -6.20 -12.00 -7.38
CA GLY A 140 -7.48 -11.75 -8.01
C GLY A 140 -7.59 -10.35 -8.60
N VAL A 141 -7.97 -10.24 -9.87
CA VAL A 141 -8.20 -8.94 -10.53
C VAL A 141 -9.65 -8.82 -10.96
N HIS A 142 -10.14 -7.58 -11.02
CA HIS A 142 -11.43 -7.22 -11.58
C HIS A 142 -11.47 -5.72 -11.84
N SER A 143 -12.53 -5.28 -12.53
CA SER A 143 -12.83 -3.87 -12.76
C SER A 143 -13.16 -3.12 -11.47
N TRP A 144 -12.77 -1.85 -11.34
CA TRP A 144 -13.19 -1.00 -10.22
C TRP A 144 -14.65 -0.53 -10.41
N GLU A 145 -15.27 -0.07 -9.32
CA GLU A 145 -16.62 0.51 -9.33
C GLU A 145 -16.55 1.95 -8.80
N SER A 146 -17.18 2.90 -9.49
CA SER A 146 -17.32 4.27 -8.98
C SER A 146 -18.41 4.36 -7.92
N SER A 147 -18.45 5.47 -7.18
CA SER A 147 -19.43 5.70 -6.11
C SER A 147 -20.90 5.65 -6.53
N ASP A 148 -21.19 5.79 -7.83
CA ASP A 148 -22.54 5.67 -8.41
C ASP A 148 -22.86 4.26 -8.92
N GLY A 149 -21.96 3.30 -8.72
CA GLY A 149 -22.12 1.91 -9.15
C GLY A 149 -21.66 1.62 -10.58
N THR A 150 -20.96 2.56 -11.24
CA THR A 150 -20.50 2.35 -12.62
C THR A 150 -19.24 1.48 -12.62
N ASP A 151 -19.29 0.39 -13.38
CA ASP A 151 -18.16 -0.50 -13.61
C ASP A 151 -17.15 0.17 -14.56
N GLY A 152 -15.88 0.21 -14.14
CA GLY A 152 -14.80 0.84 -14.90
C GLY A 152 -14.58 0.26 -16.30
N GLY A 153 -14.88 -1.03 -16.52
CA GLY A 153 -14.78 -1.69 -17.82
C GLY A 153 -15.91 -1.31 -18.77
N GLN A 154 -16.98 -0.68 -18.27
CA GLN A 154 -18.06 -0.11 -19.08
C GLN A 154 -17.78 1.32 -19.53
N MET A 155 -16.80 1.99 -18.91
CA MET A 155 -16.39 3.34 -19.30
C MET A 155 -15.64 3.31 -20.64
N PRO A 156 -15.82 4.32 -21.52
CA PRO A 156 -15.05 4.41 -22.75
C PRO A 156 -13.55 4.49 -22.46
N LYS A 157 -12.69 3.79 -23.22
CA LYS A 157 -11.22 3.83 -23.02
C LYS A 157 -10.61 5.24 -23.07
N SER A 158 -11.31 6.20 -23.70
CA SER A 158 -10.90 7.62 -23.76
C SER A 158 -11.34 8.45 -22.55
N ASP A 159 -12.10 7.88 -21.62
CA ASP A 159 -12.57 8.59 -20.43
C ASP A 159 -11.39 8.95 -19.53
N PRO A 160 -11.28 10.21 -19.06
CA PRO A 160 -10.16 10.65 -18.23
C PRO A 160 -10.07 9.92 -16.88
N VAL A 161 -11.13 9.23 -16.42
CA VAL A 161 -11.12 8.46 -15.17
C VAL A 161 -10.02 7.39 -15.16
N HIS A 162 -9.68 6.84 -16.32
CA HIS A 162 -8.61 5.84 -16.47
C HIS A 162 -7.22 6.42 -16.21
N GLN A 163 -7.03 7.72 -16.39
CA GLN A 163 -5.71 8.35 -16.40
C GLN A 163 -4.99 8.21 -15.05
N LYS A 164 -5.71 8.21 -13.91
CA LYS A 164 -5.09 8.04 -12.59
C LYS A 164 -4.44 6.66 -12.44
N TYR A 165 -5.09 5.60 -12.94
CA TYR A 165 -4.58 4.24 -12.92
C TYR A 165 -3.42 4.05 -13.92
N LEU A 166 -3.57 4.55 -15.15
CA LEU A 166 -2.50 4.50 -16.16
C LEU A 166 -1.23 5.21 -15.67
N THR A 167 -1.40 6.38 -15.05
CA THR A 167 -0.28 7.14 -14.44
C THR A 167 0.35 6.36 -13.29
N TYR A 168 -0.47 5.67 -12.49
CA TYR A 168 -0.01 4.82 -11.40
C TYR A 168 0.84 3.65 -11.91
N TYR A 169 0.32 2.80 -12.80
CA TYR A 169 1.05 1.63 -13.28
C TYR A 169 2.36 2.03 -13.98
N ASN A 170 2.34 3.08 -14.81
CA ASN A 170 3.55 3.60 -15.42
C ASN A 170 4.59 4.06 -14.38
N HIS A 171 4.14 4.68 -13.28
CA HIS A 171 5.04 5.13 -12.20
C HIS A 171 5.75 3.97 -11.49
N ILE A 172 5.06 2.84 -11.32
CA ILE A 172 5.61 1.64 -10.67
C ILE A 172 6.27 0.67 -11.65
N ASN A 173 6.50 1.09 -12.91
CA ASN A 173 7.09 0.30 -13.98
C ASN A 173 6.29 -0.98 -14.32
N VAL A 174 4.96 -0.92 -14.21
CA VAL A 174 4.04 -1.94 -14.71
C VAL A 174 3.45 -1.47 -16.02
N GLU A 175 3.46 -2.35 -17.02
CA GLU A 175 2.92 -2.04 -18.35
C GLU A 175 1.44 -1.68 -18.27
N PRO A 176 0.99 -0.57 -18.90
CA PRO A 176 -0.41 -0.13 -18.84
C PRO A 176 -1.42 -1.16 -19.34
N ASP A 177 -1.01 -2.12 -20.16
CA ASP A 177 -1.85 -3.23 -20.62
C ASP A 177 -2.39 -4.08 -19.46
N PHE A 178 -1.68 -4.16 -18.33
CA PHE A 178 -2.18 -4.83 -17.13
C PHE A 178 -3.46 -4.19 -16.61
N TYR A 179 -3.55 -2.86 -16.61
CA TYR A 179 -4.77 -2.15 -16.19
C TYR A 179 -5.96 -2.52 -17.06
N TRP A 180 -5.78 -2.50 -18.38
CA TRP A 180 -6.88 -2.84 -19.30
C TRP A 180 -7.30 -4.29 -19.14
N PHE A 181 -6.34 -5.19 -18.92
CA PHE A 181 -6.62 -6.57 -18.60
C PHE A 181 -7.47 -6.72 -17.34
N THR A 182 -7.21 -5.97 -16.25
CA THR A 182 -8.02 -6.12 -15.03
C THR A 182 -9.48 -5.75 -15.26
N LEU A 183 -9.75 -4.70 -16.07
CA LEU A 183 -11.10 -4.30 -16.43
C LEU A 183 -11.81 -5.32 -17.33
N GLU A 184 -11.06 -5.98 -18.22
CA GLU A 184 -11.60 -6.97 -19.16
C GLU A 184 -11.77 -8.37 -18.52
N ALA A 185 -10.97 -8.71 -17.51
CA ALA A 185 -10.92 -10.03 -16.90
C ALA A 185 -12.17 -10.39 -16.09
N ALA A 186 -12.71 -9.42 -15.33
CA ALA A 186 -13.94 -9.59 -14.57
C ALA A 186 -14.63 -8.25 -14.30
N PRO A 187 -15.98 -8.20 -14.26
CA PRO A 187 -16.70 -7.03 -13.78
C PRO A 187 -16.46 -6.81 -12.27
N ALA A 188 -16.77 -5.62 -11.77
CA ALA A 188 -16.55 -5.24 -10.37
C ALA A 188 -17.25 -6.15 -9.33
N SER A 189 -18.31 -6.85 -9.76
CA SER A 189 -19.08 -7.78 -8.92
C SER A 189 -18.52 -9.21 -8.90
N ASN A 190 -17.40 -9.48 -9.58
CA ASN A 190 -16.78 -10.80 -9.64
C ASN A 190 -15.24 -10.69 -9.48
N ILE A 191 -14.56 -11.83 -9.39
CA ILE A 191 -13.09 -11.88 -9.32
C ILE A 191 -12.57 -12.86 -10.37
N HIS A 192 -11.60 -12.41 -11.17
CA HIS A 192 -10.77 -13.27 -12.00
C HIS A 192 -9.50 -13.62 -11.24
N TRP A 193 -9.38 -14.88 -10.80
CA TRP A 193 -8.15 -15.39 -10.20
C TRP A 193 -7.14 -15.68 -11.31
N MET A 194 -6.03 -14.94 -11.30
CA MET A 194 -5.03 -15.00 -12.37
C MET A 194 -4.42 -16.40 -12.48
N THR A 195 -4.34 -16.88 -13.71
CA THR A 195 -3.61 -18.10 -14.07
C THR A 195 -2.10 -17.88 -14.00
N GLN A 196 -1.32 -18.96 -13.89
CA GLN A 196 0.14 -18.87 -13.97
C GLN A 196 0.64 -18.21 -15.27
N SER A 197 -0.05 -18.47 -16.39
CA SER A 197 0.26 -17.83 -17.68
C SER A 197 0.06 -16.32 -17.65
N GLU A 198 -1.00 -15.83 -17.01
CA GLU A 198 -1.27 -14.39 -16.89
C GLU A 198 -0.31 -13.74 -15.89
N LEU A 199 0.00 -14.39 -14.77
CA LEU A 199 1.01 -13.93 -13.82
C LEU A 199 2.37 -13.75 -14.51
N ALA A 200 2.74 -14.69 -15.40
CA ALA A 200 3.95 -14.59 -16.22
C ALA A 200 3.85 -13.50 -17.30
N GLN A 201 2.73 -13.43 -18.03
CA GLN A 201 2.50 -12.46 -19.10
C GLN A 201 2.63 -11.03 -18.60
N TYR A 202 1.99 -10.71 -17.48
CA TYR A 202 2.01 -9.37 -16.89
C TYR A 202 3.15 -9.16 -15.90
N ARG A 203 4.04 -10.15 -15.77
CA ARG A 203 5.18 -10.12 -14.85
C ARG A 203 4.77 -9.70 -13.44
N VAL A 204 3.68 -10.27 -12.91
CA VAL A 204 3.14 -9.91 -11.58
C VAL A 204 4.15 -10.24 -10.49
N ILE A 205 4.85 -11.36 -10.63
CA ILE A 205 5.90 -11.83 -9.72
C ILE A 205 7.25 -11.57 -10.39
N THR A 206 8.12 -10.84 -9.70
CA THR A 206 9.48 -10.50 -10.13
C THR A 206 10.43 -10.61 -8.93
N PRO A 207 10.99 -11.81 -8.66
CA PRO A 207 11.94 -12.02 -7.57
C PRO A 207 13.23 -11.22 -7.79
#